data_AF-A0A0D7AYX6-F1
#
_entry.id   AF-A0A0D7AYX6-F1
#
_cell.length_a   1.000
_cell.length_b   1.000
_cell.length_c   1.000
_cell.angle_alpha   90.00
_cell.angle_beta   90.00
_cell.angle_gamma   90.00
#
_symmetry.space_group_name_H-M   'P 1'
#
loop_
_entity.id
_entity.type
_entity.pdbx_description
1 polymer ?
#
loop_
_entity_poly.entity_id
_entity_poly.type
_entity_poly.pdbx_seq_one_letter_code
_entity_poly.pdbx_strand_id
1 'polypeptide(L)'
;MSEVAVINIDKREVLDPSDQCSSSWGYGFKAKEAIANNMPVDLIWLFTVPVDGQTVPPIASPVYKKSRGRTPAGYVPVSSWAGDRIIVADEYGGTARKQLPADVLAAYPDSDPDDELLRFVLENFKHVSIPVYESLGDSDAFFPNDRVWVVRNLTKKWYARSDVLVKAKNRCGPHVTSGLSLGDLIWADAGGSMSGGVGEGGAGDRFDIQELASVEGVEGWEDLSKQAKKCLSSFDMNHDVAENR
;
A
#
# COMPACT_ATOMS: atom_id res chain seq x y z
N MET A 1 -16.39 -0.50 -14.25
CA MET A 1 -16.41 -1.56 -13.20
C MET A 1 -15.00 -1.50 -12.68
N SER A 2 -14.73 -0.87 -11.52
CA SER A 2 -13.46 -0.15 -11.40
C SER A 2 -12.18 -0.99 -11.37
N GLU A 3 -11.35 -0.75 -12.39
CA GLU A 3 -9.92 -1.05 -12.41
C GLU A 3 -9.18 -0.21 -11.35
N VAL A 4 -8.12 -0.78 -10.74
CA VAL A 4 -7.26 -0.09 -9.75
C VAL A 4 -5.78 -0.29 -10.03
N ALA A 5 -4.97 0.76 -9.83
CA ALA A 5 -3.52 0.68 -9.77
C ALA A 5 -2.94 1.48 -8.59
N VAL A 6 -1.80 1.03 -8.06
CA VAL A 6 -0.99 1.80 -7.10
C VAL A 6 0.20 2.39 -7.81
N ILE A 7 0.39 3.70 -7.67
CA ILE A 7 1.28 4.49 -8.50
C ILE A 7 2.30 5.19 -7.61
N ASN A 8 3.58 4.92 -7.83
CA ASN A 8 4.67 5.72 -7.30
C ASN A 8 5.02 6.82 -8.30
N ILE A 9 4.73 8.06 -7.92
CA ILE A 9 4.93 9.23 -8.76
C ILE A 9 6.41 9.54 -8.94
N ASP A 10 7.17 9.52 -7.83
CA ASP A 10 8.56 9.97 -7.80
C ASP A 10 9.46 9.09 -8.66
N LYS A 11 9.16 7.79 -8.71
CA LYS A 11 9.93 6.81 -9.50
C LYS A 11 9.30 6.45 -10.84
N ARG A 12 8.09 6.95 -11.11
CA ARG A 12 7.26 6.55 -12.26
C ARG A 12 7.10 5.03 -12.34
N GLU A 13 6.80 4.41 -11.21
CA GLU A 13 6.54 2.98 -11.10
C GLU A 13 5.04 2.73 -10.87
N VAL A 14 4.50 1.66 -11.43
CA VAL A 14 3.10 1.27 -11.26
C VAL A 14 2.99 -0.20 -10.87
N LEU A 15 2.15 -0.45 -9.89
CA LEU A 15 1.66 -1.77 -9.55
C LEU A 15 0.32 -1.99 -10.24
N ASP A 16 0.38 -2.71 -11.36
CA ASP A 16 -0.78 -3.25 -12.02
C ASP A 16 -1.07 -4.66 -11.47
N PRO A 17 -2.22 -4.90 -10.82
CA PRO A 17 -2.51 -6.22 -10.30
C PRO A 17 -2.86 -7.24 -11.39
N SER A 18 -3.11 -6.81 -12.65
CA SER A 18 -3.27 -7.72 -13.80
C SER A 18 -1.99 -8.47 -14.15
N ASP A 19 -0.81 -7.89 -13.90
CA ASP A 19 0.50 -8.54 -14.14
C ASP A 19 0.80 -9.67 -13.13
N GLN A 20 0.15 -9.67 -11.97
CA GLN A 20 0.41 -10.64 -10.90
C GLN A 20 -0.50 -11.88 -10.93
N CYS A 21 -1.56 -11.85 -11.74
CA CYS A 21 -2.47 -12.98 -11.92
C CYS A 21 -2.33 -13.54 -13.33
N SER A 22 -2.13 -14.86 -13.46
CA SER A 22 -1.89 -15.56 -14.73
C SER A 22 -3.08 -15.59 -15.70
N SER A 23 -4.08 -14.70 -15.53
CA SER A 23 -5.22 -14.59 -16.42
C SER A 23 -4.87 -13.71 -17.62
N SER A 24 -4.97 -14.31 -18.80
CA SER A 24 -4.65 -13.74 -20.12
C SER A 24 -5.60 -12.62 -20.60
N TRP A 25 -6.08 -11.77 -19.70
CA TRP A 25 -6.99 -10.67 -20.01
C TRP A 25 -6.32 -9.37 -19.52
N GLY A 26 -5.95 -8.52 -20.48
CA GLY A 26 -5.26 -7.26 -20.20
C GLY A 26 -6.12 -6.24 -19.46
N TYR A 27 -5.39 -5.33 -18.80
CA TYR A 27 -5.78 -4.14 -18.04
C TYR A 27 -6.68 -4.34 -16.81
N GLY A 28 -6.14 -3.97 -15.65
CA GLY A 28 -6.89 -3.61 -14.44
C GLY A 28 -7.47 -4.78 -13.64
N PHE A 29 -7.13 -4.84 -12.35
CA PHE A 29 -7.79 -5.72 -11.40
C PHE A 29 -8.90 -4.96 -10.69
N LYS A 30 -10.03 -5.62 -10.39
CA LYS A 30 -11.10 -4.94 -9.66
C LYS A 30 -10.63 -4.63 -8.25
N ALA A 31 -10.96 -3.45 -7.68
CA ALA A 31 -10.61 -3.09 -6.30
C ALA A 31 -10.90 -4.23 -5.30
N LYS A 32 -12.09 -4.83 -5.43
CA LYS A 32 -12.54 -5.99 -4.64
C LYS A 32 -11.66 -7.23 -4.81
N GLU A 33 -11.13 -7.45 -6.01
CA GLU A 33 -10.26 -8.58 -6.31
C GLU A 33 -8.83 -8.31 -5.80
N ALA A 34 -8.33 -7.07 -5.84
CA ALA A 34 -7.05 -6.70 -5.21
C ALA A 34 -7.10 -6.92 -3.68
N ILE A 35 -8.21 -6.50 -3.07
CA ILE A 35 -8.50 -6.75 -1.65
C ILE A 35 -8.59 -8.26 -1.37
N ALA A 36 -9.34 -9.02 -2.17
CA ALA A 36 -9.49 -10.47 -1.99
C ALA A 36 -8.17 -11.26 -2.17
N ASN A 37 -7.16 -10.67 -2.83
CA ASN A 37 -5.83 -11.25 -2.99
C ASN A 37 -4.81 -10.71 -1.97
N ASN A 38 -5.25 -10.01 -0.92
CA ASN A 38 -4.40 -9.44 0.15
C ASN A 38 -3.37 -8.41 -0.35
N MET A 39 -3.57 -7.82 -1.53
CA MET A 39 -2.64 -6.85 -2.09
C MET A 39 -2.41 -5.61 -1.18
N PRO A 40 -3.44 -5.04 -0.52
CA PRO A 40 -3.22 -3.97 0.44
C PRO A 40 -2.32 -4.38 1.60
N VAL A 41 -2.42 -5.63 2.08
CA VAL A 41 -1.55 -6.16 3.13
C VAL A 41 -0.12 -6.24 2.63
N ASP A 42 0.11 -6.71 1.41
CA ASP A 42 1.45 -6.85 0.83
C ASP A 42 2.11 -5.49 0.50
N LEU A 43 1.35 -4.40 0.39
CA LEU A 43 1.92 -3.05 0.19
C LEU A 43 2.87 -2.63 1.30
N ILE A 44 2.71 -3.15 2.53
CA ILE A 44 3.55 -2.78 3.66
C ILE A 44 5.04 -2.87 3.34
N TRP A 45 5.46 -3.85 2.53
CA TRP A 45 6.86 -4.10 2.22
C TRP A 45 7.51 -3.02 1.38
N LEU A 46 6.71 -2.29 0.60
CA LEU A 46 7.19 -1.17 -0.19
C LEU A 46 7.46 0.05 0.67
N PHE A 47 6.70 0.22 1.75
CA PHE A 47 6.78 1.40 2.61
C PHE A 47 7.59 1.18 3.89
N THR A 48 7.89 -0.07 4.24
CA THR A 48 8.60 -0.37 5.48
C THR A 48 10.08 -0.07 5.36
N VAL A 49 10.56 0.80 6.25
CA VAL A 49 11.99 1.06 6.44
C VAL A 49 12.55 0.01 7.40
N PRO A 50 13.53 -0.82 6.98
CA PRO A 50 14.09 -1.84 7.86
C PRO A 50 14.79 -1.23 9.06
N VAL A 51 14.78 -1.97 10.16
CA VAL A 51 15.49 -1.62 11.38
C VAL A 51 17.00 -1.64 11.12
N ASP A 52 17.75 -0.75 11.79
CA ASP A 52 19.21 -0.71 11.79
C ASP A 52 19.87 -0.57 10.40
N GLY A 53 19.15 -0.01 9.42
CA GLY A 53 19.66 0.18 8.06
C GLY A 53 19.88 -1.12 7.30
N GLN A 54 19.27 -2.22 7.76
CA GLN A 54 19.29 -3.49 7.05
C GLN A 54 18.64 -3.31 5.66
N THR A 55 19.11 -4.08 4.68
CA THR A 55 18.49 -4.10 3.35
C THR A 55 17.52 -5.28 3.32
N VAL A 56 16.24 -5.02 3.01
CA VAL A 56 15.31 -6.12 2.73
C VAL A 56 15.89 -6.90 1.55
N PRO A 57 16.15 -8.21 1.70
CA PRO A 57 16.73 -8.98 0.61
C PRO A 57 15.79 -8.93 -0.60
N PRO A 58 16.33 -8.76 -1.83
CA PRO A 58 15.50 -8.83 -3.03
C PRO A 58 14.80 -10.18 -3.10
N ILE A 59 13.57 -10.18 -3.64
CA ILE A 59 12.62 -11.30 -3.72
C ILE A 59 13.18 -12.42 -4.62
N ALA A 60 14.16 -13.17 -4.13
CA ALA A 60 14.74 -14.33 -4.81
C ALA A 60 15.32 -15.36 -3.81
N SER A 61 14.94 -15.30 -2.53
CA SER A 61 15.54 -16.14 -1.48
C SER A 61 14.75 -17.47 -1.28
N PRO A 62 15.42 -18.62 -1.00
CA PRO A 62 14.80 -19.96 -0.92
C PRO A 62 13.82 -20.17 0.24
N VAL A 63 13.65 -19.17 1.11
CA VAL A 63 12.66 -19.15 2.20
C VAL A 63 11.23 -19.02 1.64
N TYR A 64 11.11 -18.56 0.39
CA TYR A 64 9.87 -18.45 -0.34
C TYR A 64 9.42 -19.79 -0.91
N LYS A 65 8.36 -20.39 -0.35
CA LYS A 65 7.72 -21.52 -1.01
C LYS A 65 7.08 -21.05 -2.31
N LYS A 66 7.44 -21.70 -3.41
CA LYS A 66 6.68 -21.74 -4.68
C LYS A 66 5.21 -22.09 -4.37
N SER A 67 4.37 -21.09 -4.12
CA SER A 67 2.92 -21.34 -4.00
C SER A 67 2.13 -20.82 -5.20
N ARG A 68 2.63 -19.86 -5.99
CA ARG A 68 1.97 -19.46 -7.25
C ARG A 68 2.95 -19.00 -8.33
N GLY A 69 3.09 -19.81 -9.38
CA GLY A 69 3.62 -19.37 -10.68
C GLY A 69 5.13 -19.15 -10.76
N ARG A 70 5.68 -19.21 -11.97
CA ARG A 70 7.04 -18.73 -12.27
C ARG A 70 7.12 -17.25 -11.84
N THR A 71 8.20 -16.83 -11.21
CA THR A 71 8.65 -15.43 -11.36
C THR A 71 8.79 -15.18 -12.86
N PRO A 72 7.97 -14.31 -13.47
CA PRO A 72 8.07 -14.06 -14.90
C PRO A 72 9.49 -13.56 -15.23
N ALA A 73 10.05 -14.01 -16.35
CA ALA A 73 11.37 -13.55 -16.77
C ALA A 73 11.32 -12.02 -16.99
N GLY A 74 12.17 -11.27 -16.30
CA GLY A 74 12.27 -9.81 -16.46
C GLY A 74 11.90 -8.95 -15.25
N TYR A 75 11.53 -9.53 -14.11
CA TYR A 75 11.23 -8.74 -12.91
C TYR A 75 12.47 -8.07 -12.31
N VAL A 76 12.42 -6.75 -12.19
CA VAL A 76 13.39 -5.92 -11.46
C VAL A 76 12.95 -5.84 -10.00
N PRO A 77 13.82 -6.11 -9.01
CA PRO A 77 13.48 -5.90 -7.60
C PRO A 77 12.95 -4.48 -7.40
N VAL A 78 11.78 -4.36 -6.76
CA VAL A 78 11.20 -3.04 -6.46
C VAL A 78 12.07 -2.36 -5.42
N SER A 79 12.46 -1.12 -5.70
CA SER A 79 13.13 -0.28 -4.72
C SER A 79 12.12 0.16 -3.66
N SER A 80 12.53 0.31 -2.40
CA SER A 80 11.66 0.83 -1.33
C SER A 80 10.94 2.10 -1.76
N TRP A 81 9.61 2.16 -1.63
CA TRP A 81 8.76 3.33 -1.84
C TRP A 81 8.56 4.18 -0.58
N ALA A 82 9.20 3.82 0.54
CA ALA A 82 9.19 4.60 1.76
C ALA A 82 9.60 6.07 1.50
N GLY A 83 8.70 6.99 1.81
CA GLY A 83 8.87 8.44 1.67
C GLY A 83 8.61 8.99 0.27
N ASP A 84 8.31 8.15 -0.72
CA ASP A 84 7.91 8.58 -2.07
C ASP A 84 6.46 9.07 -2.07
N ARG A 85 6.05 9.82 -3.11
CA ARG A 85 4.65 10.20 -3.33
C ARG A 85 3.87 9.05 -3.99
N ILE A 86 2.73 8.67 -3.41
CA ILE A 86 1.89 7.57 -3.90
C ILE A 86 0.43 7.95 -4.09
N ILE A 87 -0.19 7.30 -5.08
CA ILE A 87 -1.61 7.44 -5.42
C ILE A 87 -2.17 6.04 -5.65
N VAL A 88 -3.40 5.81 -5.18
CA VAL A 88 -4.19 4.65 -5.62
C VAL A 88 -5.26 5.20 -6.56
N ALA A 89 -5.14 4.88 -7.84
CA ALA A 89 -6.09 5.30 -8.85
C ALA A 89 -7.12 4.19 -9.06
N ASP A 90 -8.41 4.50 -8.91
CA ASP A 90 -9.51 3.61 -9.28
C ASP A 90 -10.48 4.28 -10.27
N GLU A 91 -11.05 3.47 -11.16
CA GLU A 91 -12.04 3.89 -12.18
C GLU A 91 -13.31 4.56 -11.59
N TYR A 92 -13.58 4.44 -10.28
CA TYR A 92 -14.71 5.10 -9.60
C TYR A 92 -14.30 6.25 -8.68
N GLY A 93 -13.02 6.38 -8.35
CA GLY A 93 -12.46 7.58 -7.75
C GLY A 93 -12.35 8.63 -8.81
N GLY A 94 -13.50 9.25 -9.15
CA GLY A 94 -13.66 10.40 -10.05
C GLY A 94 -12.94 11.68 -9.59
N THR A 95 -11.81 11.50 -8.92
CA THR A 95 -10.99 12.45 -8.19
C THR A 95 -9.50 12.12 -8.29
N ALA A 96 -9.08 10.99 -8.87
CA ALA A 96 -7.66 10.65 -9.00
C ALA A 96 -6.90 11.77 -9.72
N ARG A 97 -7.42 12.31 -10.84
CA ARG A 97 -6.84 13.48 -11.52
C ARG A 97 -6.77 14.73 -10.62
N LYS A 98 -7.82 15.01 -9.83
CA LYS A 98 -7.85 16.20 -8.94
C LYS A 98 -6.85 16.11 -7.79
N GLN A 99 -6.41 14.89 -7.47
CA GLN A 99 -5.47 14.61 -6.40
C GLN A 99 -4.03 14.41 -6.92
N LEU A 100 -3.84 14.40 -8.24
CA LEU A 100 -2.50 14.39 -8.81
C LEU A 100 -1.77 15.70 -8.50
N PRO A 101 -0.48 15.64 -8.11
CA PRO A 101 0.38 16.81 -8.06
C PRO A 101 0.43 17.57 -9.39
N ALA A 102 0.59 18.90 -9.33
CA ALA A 102 0.58 19.75 -10.52
C ALA A 102 1.68 19.41 -11.55
N ASP A 103 2.85 18.95 -11.08
CA ASP A 103 3.96 18.48 -11.93
C ASP A 103 3.60 17.21 -12.69
N VAL A 104 2.79 16.34 -12.08
CA VAL A 104 2.27 15.14 -12.73
C VAL A 104 1.22 15.54 -13.74
N LEU A 105 0.24 16.37 -13.35
CA LEU A 105 -0.82 16.87 -14.24
C LEU A 105 -0.29 17.57 -15.48
N ALA A 106 0.79 18.34 -15.37
CA ALA A 106 1.41 19.03 -16.50
C ALA A 106 1.97 18.08 -17.56
N ALA A 107 2.20 16.80 -17.23
CA ALA A 107 2.64 15.77 -18.15
C ALA A 107 1.50 15.04 -18.87
N TYR A 108 0.22 15.34 -18.55
CA TYR A 108 -0.95 14.71 -19.18
C TYR A 108 -1.53 15.62 -20.26
N PRO A 109 -1.91 15.06 -21.43
CA PRO A 109 -2.65 15.81 -22.45
C PRO A 109 -4.03 16.25 -21.93
N ASP A 110 -4.52 17.40 -22.41
CA ASP A 110 -5.75 18.07 -21.97
C ASP A 110 -7.09 17.34 -22.32
N SER A 111 -7.08 16.06 -22.65
CA SER A 111 -8.32 15.27 -22.87
C SER A 111 -8.91 14.69 -21.55
N ASP A 112 -10.20 14.35 -21.55
CA ASP A 112 -11.09 13.99 -20.40
C ASP A 112 -11.53 12.51 -20.53
N PRO A 113 -11.95 11.72 -19.50
CA PRO A 113 -11.86 11.78 -18.03
C PRO A 113 -10.94 10.68 -17.45
N ASP A 114 -11.01 10.37 -16.14
CA ASP A 114 -10.13 9.50 -15.32
C ASP A 114 -9.68 8.15 -15.95
N ASP A 115 -10.42 7.60 -16.92
CA ASP A 115 -9.99 6.43 -17.71
C ASP A 115 -8.68 6.68 -18.47
N GLU A 116 -8.41 7.92 -18.88
CA GLU A 116 -7.14 8.27 -19.54
C GLU A 116 -5.97 8.31 -18.57
N LEU A 117 -6.21 8.59 -17.28
CA LEU A 117 -5.16 8.62 -16.28
C LEU A 117 -4.60 7.23 -16.05
N LEU A 118 -5.48 6.27 -15.75
CA LEU A 118 -5.06 4.89 -15.50
C LEU A 118 -4.36 4.32 -16.75
N ARG A 119 -4.97 4.48 -17.94
CA ARG A 119 -4.35 4.04 -19.20
C ARG A 119 -2.98 4.69 -19.43
N PHE A 120 -2.86 6.00 -19.27
CA PHE A 120 -1.58 6.69 -19.46
C PHE A 120 -0.51 6.18 -18.50
N VAL A 121 -0.86 6.00 -17.22
CA VAL A 121 0.09 5.48 -16.22
C VAL A 121 0.55 4.08 -16.64
N LEU A 122 -0.38 3.19 -16.98
CA LEU A 122 -0.05 1.84 -17.41
C LEU A 122 0.78 1.81 -18.70
N GLU A 123 0.65 2.79 -19.60
CA GLU A 123 1.45 2.88 -20.83
C GLU A 123 2.82 3.56 -20.63
N ASN A 124 2.96 4.45 -19.63
CA ASN A 124 4.12 5.35 -19.51
C ASN A 124 4.93 5.18 -18.22
N PHE A 125 4.49 4.32 -17.29
CA PHE A 125 5.18 4.02 -16.05
C PHE A 125 5.80 2.62 -16.13
N LYS A 126 6.87 2.42 -15.36
CA LYS A 126 7.51 1.12 -15.24
C LYS A 126 6.63 0.21 -14.38
N HIS A 127 6.14 -0.87 -14.97
CA HIS A 127 5.43 -1.93 -14.24
C HIS A 127 6.37 -2.62 -13.27
N VAL A 128 5.89 -2.83 -12.05
CA VAL A 128 6.60 -3.53 -10.98
C VAL A 128 5.69 -4.58 -10.33
N SER A 129 6.25 -5.48 -9.51
CA SER A 129 5.48 -6.45 -8.70
C SER A 129 5.65 -6.20 -7.23
N ILE A 130 4.63 -6.50 -6.44
CA ILE A 130 4.75 -6.47 -4.99
C ILE A 130 5.61 -7.65 -4.51
N PRO A 131 6.57 -7.43 -3.60
CA PRO A 131 7.13 -8.50 -2.79
C PRO A 131 6.04 -9.23 -2.01
N VAL A 132 5.81 -10.52 -2.26
CA VAL A 132 4.98 -11.33 -1.34
C VAL A 132 5.85 -11.72 -0.15
N TYR A 133 5.88 -10.97 0.94
CA TYR A 133 6.69 -11.40 2.09
C TYR A 133 5.91 -12.34 2.99
N GLU A 134 6.45 -13.54 3.22
CA GLU A 134 5.96 -14.45 4.25
C GLU A 134 6.74 -14.19 5.55
N SER A 135 6.05 -13.68 6.58
CA SER A 135 6.65 -13.51 7.91
C SER A 135 7.15 -14.85 8.46
N LEU A 136 8.35 -14.85 9.03
CA LEU A 136 8.91 -15.98 9.77
C LEU A 136 8.39 -16.07 11.22
N GLY A 137 7.32 -15.35 11.53
CA GLY A 137 6.75 -15.28 12.88
C GLY A 137 7.71 -14.61 13.85
N ASP A 138 7.80 -15.14 15.08
CA ASP A 138 8.62 -14.56 16.16
C ASP A 138 10.14 -14.59 15.89
N SER A 139 10.56 -15.21 14.78
CA SER A 139 11.97 -15.30 14.36
C SER A 139 12.37 -14.27 13.29
N ASP A 140 11.45 -13.38 12.90
CA ASP A 140 11.70 -12.34 11.91
C ASP A 140 12.57 -11.21 12.49
N ALA A 141 13.87 -11.27 12.20
CA ALA A 141 14.85 -10.30 12.69
C ALA A 141 14.78 -8.94 11.96
N PHE A 142 14.21 -8.87 10.77
CA PHE A 142 14.07 -7.62 10.02
C PHE A 142 12.93 -6.78 10.57
N PHE A 143 11.87 -7.46 11.04
CA PHE A 143 10.63 -6.85 11.47
C PHE A 143 10.14 -7.45 12.79
N PRO A 144 10.78 -7.09 13.91
CA PRO A 144 10.46 -7.69 15.20
C PRO A 144 9.00 -7.49 15.64
N ASN A 145 8.42 -8.55 16.22
CA ASN A 145 7.01 -8.61 16.66
C ASN A 145 6.74 -7.97 18.02
N ASP A 146 7.79 -7.72 18.80
CA ASP A 146 7.72 -7.12 20.14
C ASP A 146 7.71 -5.58 20.10
N ARG A 147 7.80 -4.99 18.90
CA ARG A 147 7.78 -3.54 18.69
C ARG A 147 6.44 -3.05 18.15
N VAL A 148 6.14 -1.79 18.42
CA VAL A 148 4.98 -1.11 17.82
C VAL A 148 5.45 -0.42 16.53
N TRP A 149 4.79 -0.79 15.44
CA TRP A 149 5.01 -0.22 14.12
C TRP A 149 3.96 0.86 13.85
N VAL A 150 4.34 1.87 13.09
CA VAL A 150 3.49 2.99 12.71
C VAL A 150 3.56 3.20 11.21
N VAL A 151 2.42 3.45 10.58
CA VAL A 151 2.41 4.15 9.29
C VAL A 151 2.45 5.64 9.56
N ARG A 152 3.22 6.37 8.77
CA ARG A 152 3.36 7.82 8.87
C ARG A 152 3.02 8.46 7.54
N ASN A 153 2.22 9.51 7.59
CA ASN A 153 2.08 10.43 6.47
C ASN A 153 3.05 11.59 6.70
N LEU A 154 4.16 11.57 5.96
CA LEU A 154 5.25 12.53 6.08
C LEU A 154 4.84 13.94 5.61
N THR A 155 3.87 14.03 4.68
CA THR A 155 3.35 15.29 4.14
C THR A 155 2.53 16.02 5.19
N LYS A 156 1.59 15.32 5.83
CA LYS A 156 0.62 15.90 6.78
C LYS A 156 1.03 15.79 8.23
N LYS A 157 2.13 15.08 8.53
CA LYS A 157 2.67 14.89 9.88
C LYS A 157 1.69 14.22 10.84
N TRP A 158 1.07 13.14 10.41
CA TRP A 158 0.30 12.26 11.28
C TRP A 158 0.83 10.82 11.20
N TYR A 159 0.55 10.03 12.23
CA TYR A 159 0.86 8.61 12.27
C TYR A 159 -0.27 7.78 12.88
N ALA A 160 -0.29 6.49 12.56
CA ALA A 160 -1.22 5.52 13.14
C ALA A 160 -0.48 4.25 13.56
N ARG A 161 -0.76 3.79 14.78
CA ARG A 161 -0.03 2.71 15.47
C ARG A 161 -0.70 1.36 15.28
N SER A 162 0.10 0.35 14.96
CA SER A 162 -0.38 -1.03 14.74
C SER A 162 -1.05 -1.62 15.99
N ASP A 163 -0.62 -1.23 17.20
CA ASP A 163 -1.18 -1.71 18.46
C ASP A 163 -2.60 -1.22 18.76
N VAL A 164 -3.01 -0.13 18.14
CA VAL A 164 -4.39 0.36 18.22
C VAL A 164 -5.27 -0.29 17.16
N LEU A 165 -4.75 -0.46 15.95
CA LEU A 165 -5.50 -1.01 14.81
C LEU A 165 -5.86 -2.48 15.06
N VAL A 166 -4.90 -3.29 15.50
CA VAL A 166 -5.02 -4.75 15.61
C VAL A 166 -4.64 -5.27 17.00
N LYS A 167 -5.26 -6.38 17.41
CA LYS A 167 -4.98 -7.05 18.70
C LYS A 167 -3.55 -7.59 18.72
N ALA A 168 -2.90 -7.56 19.89
CA ALA A 168 -1.50 -7.99 20.05
C ALA A 168 -1.18 -9.38 19.47
N LYS A 169 -2.06 -10.37 19.70
CA LYS A 169 -1.90 -11.74 19.19
C LYS A 169 -1.91 -11.88 17.66
N ASN A 170 -2.32 -10.82 16.94
CA ASN A 170 -2.42 -10.80 15.49
C ASN A 170 -1.32 -9.94 14.84
N ARG A 171 -0.40 -9.35 15.63
CA ARG A 171 0.69 -8.51 15.12
C ARG A 171 1.92 -9.36 14.84
N CYS A 172 2.48 -9.22 13.64
CA CYS A 172 3.76 -9.79 13.25
C CYS A 172 4.60 -8.69 12.56
N GLY A 173 5.26 -7.85 13.35
CA GLY A 173 5.97 -6.68 12.86
C GLY A 173 5.02 -5.66 12.21
N PRO A 174 5.31 -5.15 10.99
CA PRO A 174 4.40 -4.31 10.21
C PRO A 174 3.25 -5.12 9.56
N HIS A 175 3.36 -6.45 9.54
CA HIS A 175 2.35 -7.38 9.01
C HIS A 175 1.34 -7.78 10.10
N VAL A 176 0.16 -8.24 9.67
CA VAL A 176 -0.89 -8.76 10.56
C VAL A 176 -1.38 -10.13 10.10
N THR A 177 -1.56 -11.07 11.02
CA THR A 177 -2.04 -12.42 10.67
C THR A 177 -3.55 -12.50 10.49
N SER A 178 -4.29 -11.54 11.05
CA SER A 178 -5.73 -11.36 10.79
C SER A 178 -6.20 -9.97 11.21
N GLY A 179 -7.14 -9.42 10.45
CA GLY A 179 -7.69 -8.08 10.61
C GLY A 179 -6.95 -7.03 9.79
N LEU A 180 -7.16 -5.76 10.15
CA LEU A 180 -6.65 -4.60 9.43
C LEU A 180 -5.12 -4.42 9.56
N SER A 181 -4.45 -4.25 8.43
CA SER A 181 -3.01 -4.00 8.32
C SER A 181 -2.67 -2.50 8.18
N LEU A 182 -1.40 -2.16 8.33
CA LEU A 182 -0.90 -0.81 8.01
C LEU A 182 -0.98 -0.51 6.50
N GLY A 183 -0.92 -1.54 5.65
CA GLY A 183 -1.03 -1.40 4.21
C GLY A 183 -2.46 -1.11 3.75
N ASP A 184 -3.47 -1.67 4.43
CA ASP A 184 -4.88 -1.29 4.25
C ASP A 184 -5.11 0.20 4.52
N LEU A 185 -4.39 0.75 5.50
CA LEU A 185 -4.46 2.18 5.80
C LEU A 185 -3.86 3.03 4.70
N ILE A 186 -2.68 2.66 4.19
CA ILE A 186 -2.07 3.37 3.06
C ILE A 186 -2.99 3.30 1.84
N TRP A 187 -3.52 2.12 1.54
CA TRP A 187 -4.47 1.93 0.45
C TRP A 187 -5.69 2.84 0.58
N ALA A 188 -6.35 2.81 1.73
CA ALA A 188 -7.58 3.53 1.96
C ALA A 188 -7.37 5.06 2.01
N ASP A 189 -6.25 5.53 2.56
CA ASP A 189 -5.94 6.96 2.61
C ASP A 189 -5.49 7.48 1.24
N ALA A 190 -4.55 6.79 0.58
CA ALA A 190 -4.01 7.19 -0.72
C ALA A 190 -4.98 7.02 -1.90
N GLY A 191 -6.04 6.22 -1.76
CA GLY A 191 -7.09 6.07 -2.77
C GLY A 191 -8.21 7.11 -2.69
N GLY A 192 -8.21 7.96 -1.67
CA GLY A 192 -9.22 9.02 -1.54
C GLY A 192 -10.66 8.52 -1.37
N SER A 193 -10.91 7.20 -1.31
CA SER A 193 -12.24 6.61 -1.23
C SER A 193 -12.93 6.80 0.11
N MET A 194 -12.24 7.33 1.13
CA MET A 194 -12.84 7.58 2.44
C MET A 194 -13.21 9.05 2.60
N SER A 195 -14.49 9.35 2.38
CA SER A 195 -15.11 10.55 2.94
C SER A 195 -14.96 10.50 4.47
N GLY A 196 -14.06 11.32 5.02
CA GLY A 196 -13.68 11.28 6.45
C GLY A 196 -12.45 10.43 6.79
N GLY A 197 -11.52 10.28 5.85
CA GLY A 197 -10.21 9.63 6.06
C GLY A 197 -9.41 10.21 7.24
N VAL A 198 -8.28 9.58 7.54
CA VAL A 198 -7.44 9.94 8.68
C VAL A 198 -6.90 11.37 8.53
N GLY A 199 -6.71 11.85 7.30
CA GLY A 199 -6.40 13.25 7.02
C GLY A 199 -6.97 13.77 5.70
N GLU A 200 -8.28 13.63 5.47
CA GLU A 200 -9.01 14.22 4.32
C GLU A 200 -8.55 13.74 2.91
N GLY A 201 -8.01 12.52 2.82
CA GLY A 201 -7.57 11.89 1.56
C GLY A 201 -6.10 12.17 1.26
N GLY A 202 -5.31 11.11 1.05
CA GLY A 202 -3.85 11.13 1.01
C GLY A 202 -3.22 10.84 -0.36
N ALA A 203 -3.98 10.95 -1.45
CA ALA A 203 -3.41 10.81 -2.78
C ALA A 203 -2.33 11.88 -3.03
N GLY A 204 -1.14 11.42 -3.43
CA GLY A 204 0.03 12.26 -3.65
C GLY A 204 0.84 12.55 -2.38
N ASP A 205 0.37 12.09 -1.21
CA ASP A 205 1.14 12.20 0.03
C ASP A 205 2.30 11.22 0.06
N ARG A 206 3.24 11.48 0.98
CA ARG A 206 4.42 10.66 1.23
C ARG A 206 4.18 9.76 2.43
N PHE A 207 4.36 8.46 2.26
CA PHE A 207 4.16 7.48 3.33
C PHE A 207 5.40 6.64 3.60
N ASP A 208 5.62 6.31 4.87
CA ASP A 208 6.50 5.21 5.25
C ASP A 208 5.95 4.44 6.45
N ILE A 209 6.54 3.28 6.72
CA ILE A 209 6.28 2.46 7.89
C ILE A 209 7.58 2.33 8.68
N GLN A 210 7.53 2.75 9.94
CA GLN A 210 8.67 2.74 10.86
C GLN A 210 8.23 2.30 12.26
N GLU A 211 9.19 2.16 13.17
CA GLU A 211 8.89 1.97 14.59
C GLU A 211 8.31 3.24 15.22
N LEU A 212 7.46 3.07 16.24
CA LEU A 212 6.87 4.18 17.01
C LEU A 212 7.93 5.16 17.56
N ALA A 213 9.11 4.66 17.91
CA ALA A 213 10.23 5.47 18.38
C ALA A 213 10.65 6.57 17.38
N SER A 214 10.30 6.44 16.10
CA SER A 214 10.59 7.43 15.05
C SER A 214 9.73 8.71 15.13
N VAL A 215 8.63 8.70 15.91
CA VAL A 215 7.68 9.82 16.07
C VAL A 215 7.34 10.13 17.52
N GLU A 216 7.64 9.22 18.45
CA GLU A 216 7.38 9.44 19.87
C GLU A 216 8.21 10.62 20.41
N GLY A 217 7.52 11.61 21.00
CA GLY A 217 8.17 12.81 21.53
C GLY A 217 8.68 13.79 20.46
N VAL A 218 8.46 13.52 19.17
CA VAL A 218 8.81 14.44 18.08
C VAL A 218 7.69 15.47 17.92
N GLU A 219 8.03 16.75 18.03
CA GLU A 219 7.08 17.85 17.90
C GLU A 219 6.44 17.89 16.51
N GLY A 220 5.15 18.24 16.47
CA GLY A 220 4.39 18.43 15.23
C GLY A 220 3.80 17.15 14.62
N TRP A 221 3.98 15.98 15.25
CA TRP A 221 3.33 14.73 14.83
C TRP A 221 2.03 14.48 15.58
N GLU A 222 0.97 14.14 14.84
CA GLU A 222 -0.34 13.81 15.40
C GLU A 222 -0.60 12.30 15.42
N ASP A 223 -1.00 11.74 16.59
CA ASP A 223 -1.46 10.35 16.70
C ASP A 223 -2.93 10.25 16.27
N LEU A 224 -3.17 9.70 15.09
CA LEU A 224 -4.50 9.50 14.52
C LEU A 224 -4.96 8.04 14.54
N SER A 225 -4.34 7.20 15.37
CA SER A 225 -4.59 5.75 15.42
C SER A 225 -6.06 5.38 15.66
N LYS A 226 -6.77 6.14 16.52
CA LYS A 226 -8.19 5.89 16.82
C LYS A 226 -9.09 6.25 15.63
N GLN A 227 -8.78 7.35 14.95
CA GLN A 227 -9.49 7.76 13.74
C GLN A 227 -9.25 6.74 12.64
N ALA A 228 -8.00 6.35 12.41
CA ALA A 228 -7.62 5.29 11.49
C ALA A 228 -8.40 3.98 11.72
N LYS A 229 -8.47 3.51 12.97
CA LYS A 229 -9.24 2.32 13.32
C LYS A 229 -10.72 2.47 12.95
N LYS A 230 -11.33 3.62 13.25
CA LYS A 230 -12.73 3.89 12.93
C LYS A 230 -12.95 3.91 11.41
N CYS A 231 -12.08 4.59 10.67
CA CYS A 231 -12.15 4.66 9.21
C CYS A 231 -12.05 3.25 8.60
N LEU A 232 -11.04 2.46 8.99
CA LEU A 232 -10.84 1.11 8.47
C LEU A 232 -11.94 0.12 8.89
N SER A 233 -12.54 0.27 10.07
CA SER A 233 -13.67 -0.59 10.47
C SER A 233 -14.90 -0.44 9.57
N SER A 234 -15.05 0.69 8.88
CA SER A 234 -16.08 0.87 7.85
C SER A 234 -15.74 0.15 6.54
N PHE A 235 -14.45 -0.10 6.31
CA PHE A 235 -13.90 -0.85 5.16
C PHE A 235 -13.99 -2.37 5.39
N ASP A 236 -13.76 -2.83 6.63
CA ASP A 236 -13.75 -4.23 7.07
C ASP A 236 -15.09 -4.96 6.88
N MET A 237 -16.22 -4.24 6.90
CA MET A 237 -17.55 -4.83 6.64
C MET A 237 -17.69 -5.48 5.25
N ASN A 238 -16.73 -5.26 4.34
CA ASN A 238 -16.68 -5.91 3.02
C ASN A 238 -15.73 -7.13 2.97
N HIS A 239 -14.84 -7.33 3.96
CA HIS A 239 -13.94 -8.48 4.04
C HIS A 239 -14.66 -9.74 4.54
N ASP A 240 -15.65 -9.61 5.43
CA ASP A 240 -16.47 -10.72 5.96
C ASP A 240 -17.27 -11.49 4.89
N VAL A 241 -17.45 -10.89 3.69
CA VAL A 241 -18.14 -11.54 2.56
C VAL A 241 -17.23 -12.53 1.84
N ALA A 242 -15.90 -12.39 1.97
CA ALA A 242 -14.93 -13.28 1.32
C ALA A 242 -14.59 -14.53 2.15
N GLU A 243 -14.70 -14.47 3.48
CA GLU A 243 -14.43 -15.63 4.36
C GLU A 243 -15.58 -16.64 4.46
N ASN A 244 -16.75 -16.34 3.90
CA ASN A 244 -17.94 -17.19 3.94
C ASN A 244 -18.25 -17.92 2.59
N ARG A 245 -17.25 -18.16 1.74
CA ARG A 245 -17.42 -18.93 0.49
C ARG A 245 -16.34 -19.99 0.29
#